data_AF-A0A1H4B775-F1
#
_entry.id   AF-A0A1H4B775-F1
#
_cell.length_a   1.000
_cell.length_b   1.000
_cell.length_c   1.000
_cell.angle_alpha   90.00
_cell.angle_beta   90.00
_cell.angle_gamma   90.00
#
_symmetry.space_group_name_H-M   'P 1'
#
loop_
_entity.id
_entity.type
_entity.pdbx_description
1 polymer ?
#
loop_
_entity_poly.entity_id
_entity_poly.type
_entity_poly.pdbx_seq_one_letter_code
_entity_poly.pdbx_strand_id
1 'polypeptide(L)'
;MDKQRIKRVLIYAAKCVTGVLAVLGLSFLFNYDNVVWVLISVMLVLSPDGSDAVTLAVTRIKANIIGAISGFLLILIHPNMIVMMSIAVMITVLLCNLLRLEPATRTALAATIIVMTHEAGSHLWDTAVERVLSVLVGCLLGLLITFIFHNKYASQAAEIILPRPMDKGGE
;
A
#
# COMPACT_ATOMS: atom_id res chain seq x y z
N MET A 1 20.31 -12.59 -24.93
CA MET A 1 19.42 -12.31 -23.77
C MET A 1 19.52 -13.48 -22.82
N ASP A 2 19.97 -13.27 -21.58
CA ASP A 2 20.26 -14.36 -20.64
C ASP A 2 19.03 -15.20 -20.31
N LYS A 3 19.16 -16.53 -20.40
CA LYS A 3 18.10 -17.51 -20.09
C LYS A 3 17.54 -17.31 -18.67
N GLN A 4 18.38 -16.89 -17.72
CA GLN A 4 17.97 -16.56 -16.35
C GLN A 4 17.13 -15.27 -16.27
N ARG A 5 17.46 -14.25 -17.05
CA ARG A 5 16.69 -12.99 -17.10
C ARG A 5 15.30 -13.24 -17.67
N ILE A 6 15.18 -14.03 -18.74
CA ILE A 6 13.89 -14.41 -19.33
C ILE A 6 13.03 -15.15 -18.30
N LYS A 7 13.61 -16.12 -17.59
CA LYS A 7 12.90 -16.87 -16.54
C LYS A 7 12.37 -15.94 -15.44
N ARG A 8 13.17 -14.99 -14.95
CA ARG A 8 12.71 -14.00 -13.94
C ARG A 8 11.56 -13.14 -14.45
N VAL A 9 11.65 -12.64 -15.69
CA VAL A 9 10.58 -11.83 -16.29
C VAL A 9 9.30 -12.64 -16.47
N LEU A 10 9.38 -13.89 -16.92
CA LEU A 10 8.21 -14.75 -17.08
C LEU A 10 7.54 -15.06 -15.74
N ILE A 11 8.31 -15.34 -14.69
CA ILE A 11 7.78 -15.54 -13.33
C ILE A 11 7.08 -14.26 -12.84
N TYR A 12 7.69 -13.10 -13.05
CA TYR A 12 7.09 -11.83 -12.65
C TYR A 12 5.80 -11.53 -13.43
N ALA A 13 5.79 -11.77 -14.75
CA ALA A 13 4.59 -11.64 -15.57
C ALA A 13 3.47 -12.58 -15.09
N ALA A 14 3.80 -13.83 -14.75
CA ALA A 14 2.85 -14.79 -14.21
C ALA A 14 2.27 -14.34 -12.85
N LYS A 15 3.10 -13.77 -11.95
CA LYS A 15 2.62 -13.15 -10.70
C LYS A 15 1.61 -12.02 -10.98
N CYS A 16 1.92 -11.12 -11.90
CA CYS A 16 1.04 -10.00 -12.26
C CYS A 16 -0.29 -10.48 -12.84
N VAL A 17 -0.27 -11.43 -13.79
CA VAL A 17 -1.48 -12.02 -14.36
C VAL A 17 -2.31 -12.71 -13.28
N THR A 18 -1.68 -13.48 -12.39
CA THR A 18 -2.35 -14.10 -11.24
C THR A 18 -3.00 -13.06 -10.35
N GLY A 19 -2.32 -11.92 -10.11
CA GLY A 19 -2.88 -10.80 -9.36
C GLY A 19 -4.12 -10.20 -10.00
N VAL A 20 -4.10 -9.97 -11.31
CA VAL A 20 -5.29 -9.48 -12.03
C VAL A 20 -6.45 -10.47 -11.93
N LEU A 21 -6.20 -11.75 -12.21
CA LEU A 21 -7.24 -12.78 -12.16
C LEU A 21 -7.81 -12.95 -10.75
N ALA A 22 -6.97 -12.93 -9.72
CA ALA A 22 -7.40 -13.05 -8.34
C ALA A 22 -8.27 -11.87 -7.89
N VAL A 23 -7.89 -10.63 -8.23
CA VAL A 23 -8.67 -9.44 -7.87
C VAL A 23 -10.00 -9.41 -8.62
N LEU A 24 -10.02 -9.73 -9.91
CA LEU A 24 -11.26 -9.77 -10.69
C LEU A 24 -12.20 -10.89 -10.20
N GLY A 25 -11.65 -12.07 -9.90
CA GLY A 25 -12.43 -13.17 -9.32
C GLY A 25 -13.02 -12.82 -7.95
N LEU A 26 -12.23 -12.15 -7.09
CA LEU A 26 -12.69 -11.68 -5.79
C LEU A 26 -13.79 -10.61 -5.93
N SER A 27 -13.60 -9.63 -6.83
CA SER A 27 -14.61 -8.60 -7.10
C SER A 27 -15.93 -9.21 -7.57
N PHE A 28 -15.88 -10.21 -8.47
CA PHE A 28 -17.07 -10.92 -8.95
C PHE A 28 -17.79 -11.68 -7.83
N LEU A 29 -17.05 -12.31 -6.91
CA LEU A 29 -17.62 -13.08 -5.80
C LEU A 29 -18.25 -12.19 -4.71
N PHE A 30 -17.66 -11.03 -4.44
CA PHE A 30 -18.05 -10.16 -3.33
C PHE A 30 -18.79 -8.88 -3.75
N ASN A 31 -19.05 -8.69 -5.05
CA ASN A 31 -19.59 -7.44 -5.62
C ASN A 31 -18.83 -6.21 -5.12
N TYR A 32 -17.50 -6.27 -5.17
CA TYR A 32 -16.64 -5.18 -4.66
C TYR A 32 -16.35 -4.17 -5.77
N ASP A 33 -16.78 -2.92 -5.57
CA ASP A 33 -16.72 -1.86 -6.58
C ASP A 33 -15.33 -1.22 -6.72
N ASN A 34 -14.52 -1.22 -5.66
CA ASN A 34 -13.24 -0.53 -5.59
C ASN A 34 -12.05 -1.32 -6.21
N VAL A 35 -12.32 -2.03 -7.31
CA VAL A 35 -11.41 -2.99 -7.96
C VAL A 35 -10.07 -2.35 -8.36
N VAL A 36 -10.12 -1.16 -8.96
CA VAL A 36 -8.94 -0.45 -9.48
C VAL A 36 -7.91 -0.22 -8.38
N TRP A 37 -8.36 0.17 -7.19
CA TRP A 37 -7.48 0.47 -6.07
C TRP A 37 -6.83 -0.78 -5.49
N VAL A 38 -7.54 -1.90 -5.45
CA VAL A 38 -6.98 -3.19 -5.03
C VAL A 38 -5.96 -3.67 -6.05
N LEU A 39 -6.24 -3.55 -7.36
CA LEU A 39 -5.30 -3.91 -8.43
C LEU A 39 -3.99 -3.13 -8.33
N ILE A 40 -4.05 -1.79 -8.22
CA ILE A 40 -2.85 -0.94 -8.04
C ILE A 40 -2.08 -1.39 -6.80
N SER A 41 -2.79 -1.75 -5.73
CA SER A 41 -2.19 -2.18 -4.48
C SER A 41 -1.45 -3.51 -4.58
N VAL A 42 -2.01 -4.48 -5.29
CA VAL A 42 -1.33 -5.74 -5.60
C VAL A 42 -0.07 -5.48 -6.43
N MET A 43 -0.17 -4.70 -7.50
CA MET A 43 0.96 -4.46 -8.42
C MET A 43 2.14 -3.75 -7.74
N LEU A 44 1.87 -2.90 -6.76
CA LEU A 44 2.92 -2.19 -6.02
C LEU A 44 3.57 -3.03 -4.91
N VAL A 45 3.05 -4.23 -4.62
CA VAL A 45 3.65 -5.17 -3.66
C VAL A 45 4.36 -6.33 -4.38
N LEU A 46 3.88 -6.71 -5.55
CA LEU A 46 4.52 -7.75 -6.35
C LEU A 46 5.92 -7.30 -6.78
N SER A 47 6.93 -8.07 -6.38
CA SER A 47 8.30 -7.90 -6.83
C SER A 47 8.78 -9.14 -7.61
N PRO A 48 9.71 -8.97 -8.57
CA PRO A 48 10.24 -10.10 -9.33
C PRO A 48 10.81 -11.19 -8.43
N ASP A 49 11.65 -10.81 -7.46
CA ASP A 49 12.38 -11.73 -6.58
C ASP A 49 11.68 -11.99 -5.24
N GLY A 50 10.57 -11.30 -4.95
CA GLY A 50 9.74 -11.52 -3.74
C GLY A 50 10.35 -11.04 -2.42
N SER A 51 11.66 -10.77 -2.35
CA SER A 51 12.37 -10.36 -1.11
C SER A 51 11.79 -9.12 -0.46
N ASP A 52 11.40 -8.15 -1.26
CA ASP A 52 11.03 -6.85 -0.73
C ASP A 52 9.50 -6.73 -0.56
N ALA A 53 8.73 -7.79 -0.86
CA ALA A 53 7.27 -7.73 -0.90
C ALA A 53 6.66 -7.38 0.48
N VAL A 54 7.21 -7.93 1.57
CA VAL A 54 6.78 -7.62 2.94
C VAL A 54 7.06 -6.16 3.28
N THR A 55 8.28 -5.70 3.02
CA THR A 55 8.67 -4.30 3.25
C THR A 55 7.80 -3.35 2.44
N LEU A 56 7.56 -3.63 1.15
CA LEU A 56 6.67 -2.85 0.29
C LEU A 56 5.24 -2.83 0.83
N ALA A 57 4.69 -3.97 1.24
CA ALA A 57 3.34 -4.06 1.80
C ALA A 57 3.19 -3.23 3.07
N VAL A 58 4.07 -3.42 4.06
CA VAL A 58 4.01 -2.70 5.35
C VAL A 58 4.19 -1.20 5.15
N THR A 59 5.16 -0.79 4.34
CA THR A 59 5.43 0.63 4.07
C THR A 59 4.22 1.28 3.39
N ARG A 60 3.58 0.57 2.46
CA ARG A 60 2.42 1.06 1.71
C ARG A 60 1.15 1.17 2.58
N ILE A 61 0.94 0.23 3.49
CA ILE A 61 -0.15 0.28 4.48
C ILE A 61 0.03 1.50 5.39
N LYS A 62 1.21 1.65 6.01
CA LYS A 62 1.50 2.80 6.88
C LYS A 62 1.34 4.14 6.16
N ALA A 63 1.89 4.24 4.95
CA ALA A 63 1.81 5.46 4.15
C ALA A 63 0.37 5.83 3.75
N ASN A 64 -0.47 4.86 3.37
CA ASN A 64 -1.88 5.15 3.07
C ASN A 64 -2.67 5.56 4.30
N ILE A 65 -2.40 4.96 5.47
CA ILE A 65 -3.03 5.37 6.73
C ILE A 65 -2.68 6.83 7.05
N ILE A 66 -1.40 7.20 6.95
CA ILE A 66 -0.95 8.58 7.19
C ILE A 66 -1.65 9.53 6.21
N GLY A 67 -1.66 9.21 4.92
CA GLY A 67 -2.29 10.07 3.93
C GLY A 67 -3.80 10.21 4.13
N ALA A 68 -4.49 9.11 4.43
CA ALA A 68 -5.92 9.11 4.69
C ALA A 68 -6.28 9.95 5.93
N ILE A 69 -5.52 9.81 7.02
CA ILE A 69 -5.71 10.60 8.25
C ILE A 69 -5.43 12.08 7.98
N SER A 70 -4.32 12.42 7.33
CA SER A 70 -3.98 13.80 7.00
C SER A 70 -5.06 14.46 6.13
N GLY A 71 -5.53 13.77 5.08
CA GLY A 71 -6.59 14.29 4.22
C GLY A 71 -7.90 14.48 4.98
N PHE A 72 -8.28 13.48 5.78
CA PHE A 72 -9.52 13.49 6.55
C PHE A 72 -9.55 14.55 7.65
N LEU A 73 -8.46 14.76 8.41
CA LEU A 73 -8.43 15.77 9.45
C LEU A 73 -8.50 17.19 8.87
N LEU A 74 -7.83 17.43 7.74
CA LEU A 74 -7.73 18.78 7.18
C LEU A 74 -9.00 19.21 6.42
N ILE A 75 -9.74 18.27 5.83
CA ILE A 75 -11.04 18.58 5.22
C ILE A 75 -12.10 18.97 6.27
N LEU A 76 -11.98 18.49 7.51
CA LEU A 76 -12.91 18.83 8.61
C LEU A 76 -12.71 20.24 9.16
N ILE A 77 -11.54 20.86 8.96
CA ILE A 77 -11.21 22.15 9.57
C ILE A 77 -11.84 23.31 8.80
N HIS A 78 -11.74 23.32 7.47
CA HIS A 78 -12.24 24.45 6.67
C HIS A 78 -12.59 24.02 5.23
N PRO A 79 -13.68 24.54 4.64
CA PRO A 79 -14.02 24.31 3.23
C PRO A 79 -13.05 24.88 2.18
N ASN A 80 -11.99 25.62 2.57
CA ASN A 80 -11.04 26.18 1.59
C ASN A 80 -10.09 25.07 1.10
N MET A 81 -10.48 24.41 0.01
CA MET A 81 -9.75 23.25 -0.52
C MET A 81 -8.28 23.55 -0.83
N ILE A 82 -7.94 24.71 -1.42
CA ILE A 82 -6.56 24.97 -1.88
C ILE A 82 -5.61 25.08 -0.68
N VAL A 83 -5.99 25.89 0.32
CA VAL A 83 -5.15 26.11 1.49
C VAL A 83 -5.06 24.84 2.33
N MET A 84 -6.19 24.19 2.60
CA MET A 84 -6.22 22.97 3.42
C MET A 84 -5.48 21.82 2.74
N MET A 85 -5.60 21.67 1.41
CA MET A 85 -4.87 20.63 0.67
C MET A 85 -3.37 20.88 0.68
N SER A 86 -2.94 22.14 0.55
CA SER A 86 -1.51 22.50 0.64
C SER A 86 -0.93 22.15 2.02
N ILE A 87 -1.68 22.43 3.09
CA ILE A 87 -1.29 22.09 4.46
C ILE A 87 -1.30 20.56 4.65
N ALA A 88 -2.31 19.85 4.16
CA ALA A 88 -2.40 18.39 4.27
C ALA A 88 -1.23 17.68 3.56
N VAL A 89 -0.87 18.13 2.37
CA VAL A 89 0.30 17.64 1.62
C VAL A 89 1.57 17.88 2.43
N MET A 90 1.77 19.09 2.97
CA MET A 90 2.93 19.43 3.78
C MET A 90 3.03 18.53 5.02
N ILE A 91 1.95 18.41 5.79
CA ILE A 91 1.88 17.55 6.99
C ILE A 91 2.19 16.11 6.62
N THR A 92 1.63 15.60 5.52
CA THR A 92 1.86 14.22 5.06
C THR A 92 3.33 13.96 4.75
N VAL A 93 4.03 14.90 4.08
CA VAL A 93 5.47 14.77 3.83
C VAL A 93 6.24 14.75 5.15
N LEU A 94 5.95 15.66 6.07
CA LEU A 94 6.62 15.75 7.36
C LEU A 94 6.42 14.48 8.20
N LEU A 95 5.19 13.94 8.24
CA LEU A 95 4.88 12.69 8.93
C LEU A 95 5.57 11.49 8.29
N CYS A 96 5.62 11.41 6.96
CA CYS A 96 6.33 10.34 6.27
C CYS A 96 7.84 10.39 6.56
N ASN A 97 8.43 11.58 6.57
CA ASN A 97 9.85 11.77 6.92
C ASN A 97 10.12 11.41 8.39
N LEU A 98 9.27 11.86 9.32
CA LEU A 98 9.42 11.54 10.75
C LEU A 98 9.34 10.03 11.02
N LEU A 99 8.51 9.31 10.26
CA LEU A 99 8.30 7.88 10.40
C LEU A 99 9.22 7.02 9.52
N ARG A 100 10.19 7.63 8.81
CA ARG A 100 11.12 6.95 7.88
C ARG A 100 10.41 6.14 6.78
N LEU A 101 9.39 6.75 6.18
CA LEU A 101 8.54 6.19 5.10
C LEU A 101 8.78 6.88 3.76
N GLU A 102 9.95 7.48 3.55
CA GLU A 102 10.33 8.24 2.36
C GLU A 102 10.06 7.49 1.04
N PRO A 103 10.34 6.17 0.92
CA PRO A 103 10.04 5.42 -0.30
C PRO A 103 8.55 5.40 -0.67
N ALA A 104 7.66 5.58 0.31
CA ALA A 104 6.22 5.55 0.16
C ALA A 104 5.53 6.92 0.30
N THR A 105 6.28 8.02 0.47
CA THR A 105 5.69 9.38 0.55
C THR A 105 4.78 9.67 -0.64
N ARG A 106 5.15 9.24 -1.86
CA ARG A 106 4.31 9.41 -3.06
C ARG A 106 2.92 8.77 -2.92
N THR A 107 2.84 7.58 -2.32
CA THR A 107 1.54 6.93 -2.11
C THR A 107 0.76 7.54 -0.95
N ALA A 108 1.42 8.08 0.08
CA ALA A 108 0.75 8.82 1.14
C ALA A 108 0.12 10.12 0.61
N LEU A 109 0.85 10.84 -0.25
CA LEU A 109 0.35 12.04 -0.92
C LEU A 109 -0.85 11.73 -1.81
N ALA A 110 -0.79 10.66 -2.60
CA ALA A 110 -1.94 10.22 -3.39
C ALA A 110 -3.16 9.93 -2.52
N ALA A 111 -2.99 9.21 -1.40
CA ALA A 111 -4.08 8.94 -0.47
C ALA A 111 -4.67 10.24 0.14
N THR A 112 -3.81 11.19 0.51
CA THR A 112 -4.22 12.51 1.02
C THR A 112 -5.11 13.24 0.03
N ILE A 113 -4.65 13.33 -1.23
CA ILE A 113 -5.38 14.04 -2.28
C ILE A 113 -6.71 13.36 -2.55
N ILE A 114 -6.74 12.04 -2.71
CA ILE A 114 -7.97 11.29 -2.99
C ILE A 114 -9.02 11.48 -1.90
N VAL A 115 -8.62 11.44 -0.63
CA VAL A 115 -9.54 11.65 0.50
C VAL A 115 -10.07 13.08 0.51
N MET A 116 -9.24 14.06 0.18
CA MET A 116 -9.68 15.45 0.12
C MET A 116 -10.57 15.74 -1.10
N THR A 117 -10.39 15.03 -2.21
CA THR A 117 -11.19 15.18 -3.43
C THR A 117 -12.40 14.24 -3.47
N HIS A 118 -12.91 13.80 -2.33
CA HIS A 118 -14.08 12.91 -2.30
C HIS A 118 -15.27 13.54 -3.07
N GLU A 119 -16.11 12.71 -3.68
CA GLU A 119 -17.29 13.20 -4.39
C GLU A 119 -18.37 13.67 -3.40
N ALA A 120 -19.04 14.78 -3.75
CA ALA A 120 -20.13 15.34 -2.96
C ALA A 120 -21.33 14.37 -2.96
N GLY A 121 -21.57 13.71 -1.83
CA GLY A 121 -22.66 12.74 -1.65
C GLY A 121 -22.28 11.47 -0.88
N SER A 122 -20.98 11.14 -0.83
CA SER A 122 -20.42 10.10 0.05
C SER A 122 -20.11 10.67 1.44
N HIS A 123 -20.19 9.87 2.51
CA HIS A 123 -19.71 10.36 3.79
C HIS A 123 -18.18 10.56 3.71
N LEU A 124 -17.69 11.65 4.31
CA LEU A 124 -16.26 12.02 4.31
C LEU A 124 -15.32 10.88 4.72
N TRP A 125 -15.80 9.99 5.60
CA TRP A 125 -15.05 8.86 6.12
C TRP A 125 -15.09 7.63 5.20
N ASP A 126 -16.09 7.51 4.32
CA ASP A 126 -16.24 6.38 3.40
C ASP A 126 -15.01 6.29 2.49
N THR A 127 -14.66 7.41 1.82
CA THR A 127 -13.48 7.45 0.95
C THR A 127 -12.19 7.15 1.71
N ALA A 128 -12.01 7.68 2.93
CA ALA A 128 -10.82 7.40 3.73
C ALA A 128 -10.71 5.91 4.09
N VAL A 129 -11.81 5.30 4.55
CA VAL A 129 -11.86 3.89 4.94
C VAL A 129 -11.69 2.98 3.73
N GLU A 130 -12.39 3.24 2.63
CA GLU A 130 -12.30 2.48 1.39
C GLU A 130 -10.87 2.46 0.83
N ARG A 131 -10.16 3.60 0.93
CA ARG A 131 -8.76 3.69 0.48
C ARG A 131 -7.84 2.83 1.35
N VAL A 132 -7.97 2.90 2.67
CA VAL A 132 -7.18 2.06 3.59
C VAL A 132 -7.49 0.58 3.38
N LEU A 133 -8.77 0.21 3.29
CA LEU A 133 -9.20 -1.18 3.05
C LEU A 133 -8.70 -1.72 1.72
N SER A 134 -8.84 -0.95 0.63
CA SER A 134 -8.36 -1.37 -0.69
C SER A 134 -6.85 -1.63 -0.72
N VAL A 135 -6.09 -0.82 0.02
CA VAL A 135 -4.64 -0.99 0.17
C VAL A 135 -4.32 -2.21 1.02
N LEU A 136 -4.99 -2.40 2.15
CA LEU A 136 -4.82 -3.58 3.00
C LEU A 136 -5.09 -4.87 2.22
N VAL A 137 -6.26 -4.96 1.56
CA VAL A 137 -6.65 -6.13 0.77
C VAL A 137 -5.64 -6.41 -0.34
N GLY A 138 -5.26 -5.38 -1.11
CA GLY A 138 -4.29 -5.57 -2.19
C GLY A 138 -2.89 -5.94 -1.70
N CYS A 139 -2.45 -5.39 -0.57
CA CYS A 139 -1.17 -5.76 0.05
C CYS A 139 -1.19 -7.22 0.54
N LEU A 140 -2.26 -7.66 1.21
CA LEU A 140 -2.42 -9.04 1.66
C LEU A 140 -2.45 -10.02 0.48
N LEU A 141 -3.18 -9.69 -0.58
CA LEU A 141 -3.25 -10.52 -1.78
C LEU A 141 -1.91 -10.57 -2.52
N GLY A 142 -1.22 -9.44 -2.64
CA GLY A 142 0.13 -9.38 -3.24
C GLY A 142 1.16 -10.22 -2.46
N LEU A 143 1.07 -10.23 -1.13
CA LEU A 143 1.88 -11.10 -0.26
C LEU A 143 1.53 -12.57 -0.47
N LEU A 144 0.24 -12.92 -0.52
CA LEU A 144 -0.21 -14.29 -0.75
C LEU A 144 0.29 -14.82 -2.10
N ILE A 145 0.17 -14.04 -3.17
CA ILE A 145 0.68 -14.42 -4.50
C ILE A 145 2.19 -14.57 -4.45
N THR A 146 2.90 -13.66 -3.80
CA THR A 146 4.35 -13.76 -3.65
C THR A 146 4.74 -15.04 -2.92
N PHE A 147 4.03 -15.38 -1.84
CA PHE A 147 4.24 -16.62 -1.08
C PHE A 147 4.02 -17.88 -1.92
N ILE A 148 2.93 -17.94 -2.70
CA ILE A 148 2.64 -19.08 -3.58
C ILE A 148 3.76 -19.28 -4.62
N PHE A 149 4.26 -18.18 -5.19
CA PHE A 149 5.32 -18.24 -6.20
C PHE A 149 6.71 -18.45 -5.59
N HIS A 150 6.91 -18.15 -4.31
CA HIS A 150 8.20 -18.18 -3.64
C HIS A 150 8.06 -18.85 -2.26
N ASN A 151 8.20 -20.17 -2.23
CA ASN A 151 8.01 -21.05 -1.07
C ASN A 151 9.09 -20.92 0.07
N LYS A 152 9.84 -19.82 0.15
CA LYS A 152 10.95 -19.64 1.13
C LYS A 152 10.82 -18.41 2.05
N TYR A 153 9.67 -17.73 2.09
CA TYR A 153 9.60 -16.35 2.62
C TYR A 153 8.87 -16.17 3.97
N ALA A 154 8.44 -17.26 4.61
CA ALA A 154 7.84 -17.19 5.96
C ALA A 154 8.83 -16.64 7.02
N SER A 155 10.13 -16.91 6.90
CA SER A 155 11.14 -16.47 7.88
C SER A 155 11.40 -14.96 7.90
N GLN A 156 11.20 -14.24 6.78
CA GLN A 156 11.49 -12.79 6.71
C GLN A 156 10.34 -11.94 7.26
N ALA A 157 9.09 -12.38 7.10
CA ALA A 157 7.94 -11.68 7.70
C ALA A 157 8.05 -11.63 9.23
N ALA A 158 8.56 -12.71 9.84
CA ALA A 158 8.82 -12.77 11.28
C ALA A 158 9.90 -11.77 11.72
N GLU A 159 10.98 -11.60 10.95
CA GLU A 159 12.09 -10.70 11.30
C GLU A 159 11.74 -9.20 11.14
N ILE A 160 10.78 -8.86 10.28
CA ILE A 160 10.32 -7.47 10.07
C ILE A 160 9.19 -7.08 11.04
N ILE A 161 8.30 -8.01 11.39
CA ILE A 161 7.18 -7.77 12.31
C ILE A 161 7.65 -7.77 13.77
N LEU A 162 8.65 -8.59 14.09
CA LEU A 162 9.25 -8.61 15.42
C LEU A 162 10.39 -7.58 15.47
N PRO A 163 10.27 -6.50 16.26
CA PRO A 163 11.45 -5.67 16.51
C PRO A 163 12.54 -6.57 17.09
N ARG A 164 13.75 -6.52 16.53
CA ARG A 164 14.92 -7.15 17.17
C ARG A 164 14.93 -6.69 18.62
N PRO A 165 15.00 -7.59 19.61
CA PRO A 165 15.18 -7.16 20.99
C PRO A 165 16.40 -6.24 21.00
N MET A 166 16.26 -5.06 21.60
CA MET A 166 17.40 -4.15 21.76
C MET A 166 18.53 -4.99 22.37
N ASP A 167 19.62 -5.12 21.64
CA ASP A 167 20.84 -5.71 22.16
C ASP A 167 21.29 -4.85 23.34
N LYS A 168 20.92 -5.28 24.54
CA LYS A 168 21.56 -4.83 25.77
C LYS A 168 22.86 -5.63 25.88
N GLY A 169 23.85 -5.26 25.07
CA GLY A 169 25.14 -5.93 25.01
C GLY A 169 26.29 -4.94 25.21
N GLY A 170 26.69 -4.77 26.48
CA GLY A 170 27.98 -4.25 27.00
C GLY A 170 28.40 -2.85 26.54
N GLU A 171 28.70 -1.89 27.41
CA GLU A 171 29.42 -1.93 28.69
C GLU A 171 28.81 -1.00 29.75
#